data_AF-V2YGU9-F1
#
_entry.id   AF-V2YGU9-F1
#
_cell.length_a   1.000
_cell.length_b   1.000
_cell.length_c   1.000
_cell.angle_alpha   90.00
_cell.angle_beta   90.00
_cell.angle_gamma   90.00
#
_symmetry.space_group_name_H-M   'P 1'
#
loop_
_entity.id
_entity.type
_entity.pdbx_description
1 polymer ?
#
loop_
_entity_poly.entity_id
_entity_poly.type
_entity_poly.pdbx_seq_one_letter_code
_entity_poly.pdbx_strand_id
1 'polypeptide(L)'
;MSAGPILPPLPSIDNEDLTLALFTHDSVLRQHNPEIGDVRRFQIIGRQVMEFIVTDHYFTSRPTLTHDALQGEKNRALDMDSYKYWFEQYRLRNKFVATPGTTPFQDDEEIRDYFHRIIGAIYYCNGIEVTKAWIIALIDPNHQPLEPPSYATSPAQSTAFLPPQPSSPPPPTPSSASTSGLLPLPMLSLVNQLATQLRMDIRYDGESTGPPHQPTWTVKCMIQNIERGRGIGRSQKAAKEEAARQAWVNMGWGPG
;
A
#
# COMPACT_ATOMS: atom_id res chain seq x y z
N MET A 1 30.30 -24.55 -16.82
CA MET A 1 29.72 -23.20 -16.80
C MET A 1 28.56 -23.25 -15.83
N SER A 2 28.78 -22.92 -14.55
CA SER A 2 27.69 -22.90 -13.57
C SER A 2 26.73 -21.78 -13.95
N ALA A 3 25.49 -22.14 -14.26
CA ALA A 3 24.42 -21.16 -14.37
C ALA A 3 24.31 -20.46 -13.02
N GLY A 4 24.57 -19.15 -12.99
CA GLY A 4 24.33 -18.34 -11.80
C GLY A 4 22.86 -18.43 -11.37
N PRO A 5 22.54 -18.04 -10.12
CA PRO A 5 21.16 -18.05 -9.65
C PRO A 5 20.27 -17.27 -10.62
N ILE A 6 19.17 -17.90 -11.05
CA ILE A 6 18.19 -17.31 -11.97
C ILE A 6 17.55 -16.12 -11.25
N LEU A 7 17.77 -14.91 -11.76
CA LEU A 7 17.17 -13.70 -11.21
C LEU A 7 15.65 -13.68 -11.46
N PRO A 8 14.86 -13.09 -10.54
CA PRO A 8 13.43 -12.91 -10.75
C PRO A 8 13.17 -12.03 -11.99
N PRO A 9 12.04 -12.21 -12.69
CA PRO A 9 11.69 -11.35 -13.82
C PRO A 9 11.53 -9.90 -13.35
N LEU A 10 11.91 -8.95 -14.22
CA LEU A 10 11.71 -7.54 -13.95
C LEU A 10 10.20 -7.23 -13.95
N PRO A 11 9.65 -6.61 -12.89
CA PRO A 11 8.24 -6.19 -12.87
C PRO A 11 7.90 -5.28 -14.05
N SER A 12 6.68 -5.41 -14.58
CA SER A 12 6.21 -4.54 -15.66
C SER A 12 6.02 -3.11 -15.15
N ILE A 13 6.24 -2.14 -16.04
CA ILE A 13 5.97 -0.73 -15.80
C ILE A 13 4.85 -0.37 -16.77
N ASP A 14 3.62 -0.22 -16.26
CA ASP A 14 2.40 -0.10 -17.08
C ASP A 14 2.24 1.28 -17.75
N ASN A 15 3.33 2.05 -17.85
CA ASN A 15 3.37 3.36 -18.47
C ASN A 15 4.49 3.38 -19.54
N GLU A 16 4.09 3.43 -20.81
CA GLU A 16 5.02 3.38 -21.95
C GLU A 16 5.93 4.61 -22.02
N ASP A 17 5.38 5.81 -21.77
CA ASP A 17 6.16 7.06 -21.76
C ASP A 17 7.20 7.04 -20.66
N LEU A 18 6.82 6.55 -19.47
CA LEU A 18 7.74 6.37 -18.35
C LEU A 18 8.79 5.32 -18.67
N THR A 19 8.40 4.18 -19.25
CA THR A 19 9.32 3.13 -19.66
C THR A 19 10.35 3.67 -20.66
N LEU A 20 9.89 4.33 -21.73
CA LEU A 20 10.75 4.97 -22.71
C LEU A 20 11.68 5.98 -22.02
N ALA A 21 11.14 6.82 -21.15
CA ALA A 21 11.92 7.82 -20.44
C ALA A 21 12.96 7.18 -19.52
N LEU A 22 12.68 6.05 -18.86
CA LEU A 22 13.62 5.30 -18.01
C LEU A 22 14.79 4.71 -18.80
N PHE A 23 14.53 4.22 -20.01
CA PHE A 23 15.55 3.62 -20.86
C PHE A 23 16.24 4.62 -21.79
N THR A 24 15.99 5.92 -21.61
CA THR A 24 16.57 6.99 -22.43
C THR A 24 17.45 7.91 -21.59
N HIS A 25 18.59 8.32 -22.15
CA HIS A 25 19.49 9.30 -21.54
C HIS A 25 18.89 10.71 -21.52
N ASP A 26 19.19 11.51 -20.48
CA ASP A 26 18.64 12.86 -20.26
C ASP A 26 18.85 13.83 -21.44
N SER A 27 19.94 13.66 -22.20
CA SER A 27 20.20 14.46 -23.41
C SER A 27 19.20 14.18 -24.53
N VAL A 28 18.85 12.90 -24.73
CA VAL A 28 17.89 12.47 -25.76
C VAL A 28 16.46 12.77 -25.31
N LEU A 29 16.16 12.51 -24.03
CA LEU A 29 14.82 12.74 -23.47
C LEU A 29 14.41 14.21 -23.56
N ARG A 30 15.30 15.14 -23.18
CA ARG A 30 15.02 16.59 -23.25
C ARG A 30 14.87 17.10 -24.67
N GLN A 31 15.50 16.47 -25.64
CA GLN A 31 15.39 16.86 -27.05
C GLN A 31 14.03 16.48 -27.64
N HIS A 32 13.49 15.33 -27.24
CA HIS A 32 12.26 14.78 -27.84
C HIS A 32 10.99 15.02 -27.02
N ASN A 33 11.09 15.05 -25.68
CA ASN A 33 9.93 15.08 -24.79
C ASN A 33 10.17 16.00 -23.57
N PRO A 34 10.12 17.33 -23.74
CA PRO A 34 10.38 18.28 -22.65
C PRO A 34 9.30 18.28 -21.53
N GLU A 35 8.12 17.72 -21.80
CA GLU A 35 7.02 17.63 -20.83
C GLU A 35 7.20 16.46 -19.84
N ILE A 36 8.04 15.48 -20.18
CA ILE A 36 8.41 14.41 -19.26
C ILE A 36 9.35 15.02 -18.21
N GLY A 37 8.86 15.12 -16.98
CA GLY A 37 9.63 15.67 -15.86
C GLY A 37 10.93 14.90 -15.59
N ASP A 38 11.79 15.44 -14.71
CA ASP A 38 13.09 14.82 -14.40
C ASP A 38 12.91 13.40 -13.81
N VAL A 39 13.17 12.39 -14.65
CA VAL A 39 13.09 10.97 -14.30
C VAL A 39 14.11 10.54 -13.26
N ARG A 40 15.17 11.34 -13.03
CA ARG A 40 16.13 11.07 -11.95
C ARG A 40 15.50 11.26 -10.57
N ARG A 41 14.34 11.89 -10.47
CA ARG A 41 13.56 11.90 -9.22
C ARG A 41 13.21 10.49 -8.75
N PHE A 42 13.05 9.52 -9.66
CA PHE A 42 12.84 8.12 -9.29
C PHE A 42 14.05 7.48 -8.61
N GLN A 43 15.28 7.95 -8.87
CA GLN A 43 16.47 7.48 -8.19
C GLN A 43 16.40 7.76 -6.68
N ILE A 44 15.89 8.93 -6.31
CA ILE A 44 15.80 9.36 -4.90
C ILE A 44 14.87 8.42 -4.13
N ILE A 45 13.66 8.19 -4.65
CA ILE A 45 12.70 7.31 -3.98
C ILE A 45 13.13 5.85 -4.05
N GLY A 46 13.68 5.40 -5.18
CA GLY A 46 14.11 4.02 -5.35
C GLY A 46 15.27 3.63 -4.44
N ARG A 47 16.20 4.56 -4.16
CA ARG A 47 17.24 4.37 -3.14
C ARG A 47 16.64 4.13 -1.76
N GLN A 48 15.71 4.99 -1.34
CA GLN A 48 15.05 4.86 -0.04
C GLN A 48 14.24 3.56 0.07
N VAL A 49 13.50 3.22 -0.99
CA VAL A 49 12.71 1.98 -1.06
C VAL A 49 13.62 0.75 -0.96
N MET A 50 14.75 0.72 -1.67
CA MET A 50 15.73 -0.36 -1.60
C MET A 50 16.30 -0.50 -0.18
N GLU A 51 16.79 0.59 0.41
CA GLU A 51 17.37 0.58 1.76
C GLU A 51 16.36 0.12 2.81
N PHE A 52 15.12 0.61 2.71
CA PHE A 52 14.03 0.23 3.61
C PHE A 52 13.71 -1.26 3.49
N ILE A 53 13.49 -1.77 2.28
CA ILE A 53 13.10 -3.17 2.06
C ILE A 53 14.19 -4.13 2.54
N VAL A 54 15.46 -3.86 2.22
CA VAL A 54 16.58 -4.71 2.66
C VAL A 54 16.70 -4.71 4.18
N THR A 55 16.55 -3.54 4.81
CA THR A 55 16.61 -3.41 6.27
C THR A 55 15.45 -4.15 6.94
N ASP A 56 14.23 -3.93 6.46
CA ASP A 56 13.02 -4.59 6.96
C ASP A 56 13.09 -6.11 6.80
N HIS A 57 13.62 -6.59 5.68
CA HIS A 57 13.80 -8.02 5.41
C HIS A 57 14.76 -8.68 6.40
N TYR A 58 15.96 -8.13 6.62
CA TYR A 58 16.89 -8.73 7.57
C TYR A 58 16.45 -8.57 9.02
N PHE A 59 15.78 -7.46 9.35
CA PHE A 59 15.22 -7.22 10.68
C PHE A 59 14.12 -8.24 11.03
N THR A 60 13.22 -8.53 10.10
CA THR A 60 12.11 -9.47 10.30
C THR A 60 12.53 -10.93 10.17
N SER A 61 13.41 -11.25 9.22
CA SER A 61 13.83 -12.63 8.95
C SER A 61 14.81 -13.17 10.00
N ARG A 62 15.56 -12.29 10.68
CA ARG A 62 16.58 -12.69 11.66
C ARG A 62 16.51 -11.82 12.93
N PRO A 63 15.49 -12.01 13.78
CA PRO A 63 15.26 -11.17 14.97
C PRO A 63 16.39 -11.19 16.01
N THR A 64 17.28 -12.18 15.95
CA THR A 64 18.40 -12.37 16.89
C THR A 64 19.68 -11.67 16.44
N LEU A 65 19.70 -11.00 15.28
CA LEU A 65 20.87 -10.25 14.83
C LEU A 65 21.13 -9.05 15.75
N THR A 66 22.41 -8.85 16.07
CA THR A 66 22.86 -7.62 16.73
C THR A 66 22.83 -6.45 15.74
N HIS A 67 22.86 -5.21 16.25
CA HIS A 67 22.93 -4.00 15.44
C HIS A 67 24.04 -4.08 14.37
N ASP A 68 25.26 -4.44 14.77
CA ASP A 68 26.41 -4.46 13.87
C ASP A 68 26.32 -5.59 12.83
N ALA A 69 25.75 -6.74 13.21
CA ALA A 69 25.54 -7.85 12.29
C ALA A 69 24.46 -7.53 11.25
N LEU A 70 23.36 -6.85 11.66
CA LEU A 70 22.33 -6.37 10.76
C LEU A 70 22.88 -5.34 9.76
N GLN A 71 23.66 -4.38 10.25
CA GLN A 71 24.29 -3.38 9.40
C GLN A 71 25.30 -4.01 8.43
N GLY A 72 26.04 -5.04 8.87
CA GLY A 72 26.94 -5.82 8.02
C GLY A 72 26.21 -6.56 6.88
N GLU A 73 25.10 -7.24 7.19
CA GLU A 73 24.29 -7.92 6.18
C GLU A 73 23.67 -6.93 5.18
N LYS A 74 23.17 -5.79 5.66
CA LYS A 74 22.68 -4.72 4.79
C LYS A 74 23.77 -4.22 3.84
N ASN A 75 24.96 -3.92 4.36
CA ASN A 75 26.07 -3.43 3.53
C ASN A 75 26.52 -4.47 2.50
N ARG A 76 26.51 -5.75 2.87
CA ARG A 76 26.83 -6.86 1.97
C ARG A 76 25.80 -7.01 0.84
N ALA A 77 24.52 -6.91 1.16
CA ALA A 77 23.43 -6.99 0.17
C ALA A 77 23.38 -5.77 -0.75
N LEU A 78 23.74 -4.59 -0.24
CA LEU A 78 23.78 -3.32 -0.99
C LEU A 78 25.17 -2.99 -1.55
N ASP A 79 26.03 -3.99 -1.71
CA ASP A 79 27.37 -3.79 -2.25
C ASP A 79 27.36 -3.55 -3.77
N MET A 80 28.38 -2.83 -4.27
CA MET A 80 28.49 -2.49 -5.68
C MET A 80 28.60 -3.70 -6.60
N ASP A 81 29.21 -4.79 -6.15
CA ASP A 81 29.30 -6.02 -6.95
C ASP A 81 27.92 -6.65 -7.20
N SER A 82 26.99 -6.52 -6.24
CA SER A 82 25.60 -6.97 -6.40
C SER A 82 24.88 -6.18 -7.50
N TYR A 83 25.04 -4.84 -7.51
CA TYR A 83 24.44 -4.00 -8.55
C TYR A 83 24.99 -4.30 -9.94
N LYS A 84 26.31 -4.50 -10.07
CA LYS A 84 26.94 -4.89 -11.34
C LYS A 84 26.40 -6.22 -11.84
N TYR A 85 26.32 -7.21 -10.96
CA TYR A 85 25.78 -8.51 -11.30
C TYR A 85 24.33 -8.40 -11.81
N TRP A 86 23.45 -7.72 -11.08
CA TRP A 86 22.06 -7.53 -11.50
C TRP A 86 21.96 -6.78 -12.84
N PHE A 87 22.77 -5.73 -13.02
CA PHE A 87 22.77 -4.93 -14.24
C PHE A 87 23.15 -5.75 -15.48
N GLU A 88 24.15 -6.62 -15.37
CA GLU A 88 24.56 -7.53 -16.44
C GLU A 88 23.51 -8.60 -16.73
N GLN A 89 22.95 -9.22 -15.69
CA GLN A 89 21.95 -10.29 -15.86
C GLN A 89 20.67 -9.79 -16.51
N TYR A 90 20.20 -8.61 -16.15
CA TYR A 90 19.03 -7.98 -16.79
C TYR A 90 19.33 -7.38 -18.17
N ARG A 91 20.61 -7.38 -18.59
CA ARG A 91 21.10 -6.79 -19.86
C ARG A 91 20.65 -5.34 -20.02
N LEU A 92 20.67 -4.58 -18.93
CA LEU A 92 20.11 -3.22 -18.89
C LEU A 92 20.86 -2.25 -19.81
N ARG A 93 22.18 -2.45 -19.98
CA ARG A 93 23.00 -1.67 -20.92
C ARG A 93 22.43 -1.69 -22.34
N ASN A 94 21.93 -2.84 -22.80
CA ASN A 94 21.43 -3.01 -24.17
C ASN A 94 20.07 -2.37 -24.39
N LYS A 95 19.31 -2.16 -23.31
CA LYS A 95 18.00 -1.49 -23.36
C LYS A 95 18.14 0.03 -23.30
N PHE A 96 19.28 0.55 -22.87
CA PHE A 96 19.49 1.98 -22.66
C PHE A 96 19.90 2.68 -23.96
N VAL A 97 19.16 3.72 -24.32
CA VAL A 97 19.37 4.55 -25.51
C VAL A 97 20.06 5.85 -25.10
N ALA A 98 21.22 6.12 -25.69
CA ALA A 98 22.00 7.34 -25.47
C ALA A 98 22.32 8.05 -26.79
N THR A 99 22.70 9.32 -26.71
CA THR A 99 23.15 10.10 -27.87
C THR A 99 24.45 9.49 -28.44
N PRO A 100 24.64 9.46 -29.77
CA PRO A 100 25.90 9.01 -30.37
C PRO A 100 27.11 9.76 -29.80
N GLY A 101 28.12 9.02 -29.34
CA GLY A 101 29.33 9.59 -28.72
C GLY A 101 29.27 9.70 -27.19
N THR A 102 28.12 9.45 -26.55
CA THR A 102 28.04 9.28 -25.10
C THR A 102 28.19 7.80 -24.76
N THR A 103 29.13 7.48 -23.86
CA THR A 103 29.27 6.14 -23.28
C THR A 103 28.65 6.14 -21.88
N PRO A 104 27.37 5.74 -21.73
CA PRO A 104 26.73 5.70 -20.41
C PRO A 104 27.28 4.55 -19.57
N PHE A 105 27.13 4.67 -18.25
CA PHE A 105 27.56 3.68 -17.26
C PHE A 105 29.08 3.49 -17.29
N GLN A 106 29.82 4.61 -17.19
CA GLN A 106 31.29 4.58 -17.08
C GLN A 106 31.72 4.19 -15.67
N ASP A 107 31.03 4.78 -14.69
CA ASP A 107 31.30 4.56 -13.28
C ASP A 107 30.28 3.59 -12.68
N ASP A 108 30.74 2.84 -11.68
CA ASP A 108 29.89 1.91 -10.94
C ASP A 108 28.72 2.64 -10.27
N GLU A 109 28.94 3.90 -9.88
CA GLU A 109 27.93 4.73 -9.25
C GLU A 109 26.74 5.01 -10.17
N GLU A 110 26.99 5.22 -11.47
CA GLU A 110 25.94 5.39 -12.48
C GLU A 110 25.10 4.12 -12.64
N ILE A 111 25.71 2.93 -12.51
CA ILE A 111 24.99 1.65 -12.55
C ILE A 111 24.02 1.55 -11.38
N ARG A 112 24.51 1.83 -10.16
CA ARG A 112 23.67 1.80 -8.95
C ARG A 112 22.54 2.81 -9.03
N ASP A 113 22.84 4.05 -9.43
CA ASP A 113 21.86 5.11 -9.53
C ASP A 113 20.79 4.82 -10.58
N TYR A 114 21.19 4.23 -11.72
CA TYR A 114 20.25 3.75 -12.72
C TYR A 114 19.37 2.62 -12.21
N PHE A 115 19.93 1.68 -11.45
CA PHE A 115 19.16 0.61 -10.83
C PHE A 115 18.15 1.15 -9.80
N HIS A 116 18.54 2.12 -8.98
CA HIS A 116 17.63 2.83 -8.07
C HIS A 116 16.51 3.55 -8.83
N ARG A 117 16.82 4.16 -9.98
CA ARG A 117 15.79 4.77 -10.83
C ARG A 117 14.76 3.75 -11.32
N ILE A 118 15.18 2.55 -11.70
CA ILE A 118 14.25 1.45 -12.07
C ILE A 118 13.39 1.03 -10.87
N ILE A 119 14.00 0.83 -9.70
CA ILE A 119 13.27 0.49 -8.47
C ILE A 119 12.21 1.54 -8.15
N GLY A 120 12.56 2.83 -8.24
CA GLY A 120 11.63 3.93 -7.96
C GLY A 120 10.45 3.96 -8.93
N ALA A 121 10.66 3.62 -10.20
CA ALA A 121 9.58 3.52 -11.16
C ALA A 121 8.68 2.29 -10.92
N ILE A 122 9.26 1.13 -10.60
CA ILE A 122 8.48 -0.07 -10.24
C ILE A 122 7.62 0.22 -9.00
N TYR A 123 8.20 0.86 -7.99
CA TYR A 123 7.47 1.29 -6.80
C TYR A 123 6.32 2.22 -7.14
N TYR A 124 6.54 3.19 -8.03
CA TYR A 124 5.52 4.14 -8.44
C TYR A 124 4.36 3.49 -9.20
N CYS A 125 4.64 2.51 -10.07
CA CYS A 125 3.62 1.83 -10.86
C CYS A 125 2.90 0.70 -10.10
N ASN A 126 3.64 -0.10 -9.33
CA ASN A 126 3.16 -1.39 -8.81
C ASN A 126 3.00 -1.42 -7.29
N GLY A 127 3.40 -0.34 -6.59
CA GLY A 127 3.32 -0.24 -5.14
C GLY A 127 4.45 -0.97 -4.40
N ILE A 128 4.38 -0.97 -3.07
CA ILE A 128 5.44 -1.48 -2.20
C ILE A 128 5.48 -3.01 -2.16
N GLU A 129 4.34 -3.69 -2.25
CA GLU A 129 4.22 -5.14 -2.09
C GLU A 129 4.94 -5.89 -3.22
N VAL A 130 4.68 -5.48 -4.47
CA VAL A 130 5.33 -6.06 -5.67
C VAL A 130 6.83 -5.74 -5.66
N THR A 131 7.18 -4.49 -5.33
CA THR A 131 8.57 -4.03 -5.26
C THR A 131 9.36 -4.80 -4.20
N LYS A 132 8.76 -5.01 -3.02
CA LYS A 132 9.34 -5.78 -1.91
C LYS A 132 9.58 -7.23 -2.28
N ALA A 133 8.57 -7.91 -2.85
CA ALA A 133 8.72 -9.30 -3.27
C ALA A 133 9.87 -9.48 -4.28
N TRP A 134 9.97 -8.57 -5.26
CA TRP A 134 11.03 -8.60 -6.26
C TRP A 134 12.43 -8.33 -5.66
N ILE A 135 12.58 -7.30 -4.82
CA ILE A 135 13.86 -6.97 -4.18
C ILE A 135 14.31 -8.09 -3.23
N ILE A 136 13.41 -8.70 -2.47
CA ILE A 136 13.75 -9.82 -1.58
C ILE A 136 14.28 -11.01 -2.41
N ALA A 137 13.62 -11.33 -3.53
CA ALA A 137 14.08 -12.39 -4.42
C ALA A 137 15.44 -12.08 -5.10
N LEU A 138 15.83 -10.80 -5.19
CA LEU A 138 17.14 -10.38 -5.70
C LEU A 138 18.27 -10.56 -4.67
N ILE A 139 18.02 -10.18 -3.42
CA ILE A 139 19.04 -10.18 -2.35
C ILE A 139 19.17 -11.56 -1.68
N ASP A 140 18.08 -12.31 -1.59
CA ASP A 140 18.03 -13.64 -0.99
C ASP A 140 17.14 -14.56 -1.84
N PRO A 141 17.69 -15.16 -2.91
CA PRO A 141 16.94 -16.07 -3.78
C PRO A 141 16.51 -17.36 -3.07
N ASN A 142 17.08 -17.66 -1.90
CA ASN A 142 16.70 -18.81 -1.07
C ASN A 142 15.70 -18.44 0.03
N HIS A 143 15.21 -17.18 0.05
CA HIS A 143 14.24 -16.77 1.04
C HIS A 143 12.91 -17.47 0.82
N GLN A 144 12.59 -18.43 1.68
CA GLN A 144 11.21 -18.83 1.89
C GLN A 144 10.51 -17.73 2.68
N PRO A 145 9.37 -17.20 2.20
CA PRO A 145 8.52 -16.37 3.03
C PRO A 145 8.28 -17.14 4.32
N LEU A 146 8.56 -16.52 5.47
CA LEU A 146 8.14 -17.06 6.75
C LEU A 146 6.64 -17.29 6.61
N GLU A 147 6.23 -18.56 6.51
CA GLU A 147 4.81 -18.88 6.60
C GLU A 147 4.33 -18.18 7.88
N PRO A 148 3.24 -17.40 7.83
CA PRO A 148 2.67 -16.89 9.05
C PRO A 148 2.51 -18.09 9.98
N PRO A 149 2.82 -17.98 11.29
CA PRO A 149 2.64 -19.09 12.20
C PRO A 149 1.27 -19.65 11.94
N SER A 150 1.23 -20.88 11.42
CA SER A 150 0.01 -21.62 11.26
C SER A 150 -0.50 -21.78 12.68
N TYR A 151 -1.36 -20.85 13.13
CA TYR A 151 -2.33 -21.20 14.13
C TYR A 151 -3.04 -22.38 13.52
N ALA A 152 -2.67 -23.56 14.01
CA ALA A 152 -3.11 -24.81 13.48
C ALA A 152 -4.60 -24.70 13.24
N THR A 153 -5.00 -24.64 11.96
CA THR A 153 -6.28 -25.19 11.57
C THR A 153 -6.10 -26.67 11.86
N SER A 154 -6.36 -27.06 13.11
CA SER A 154 -6.52 -28.47 13.45
C SER A 154 -7.46 -29.04 12.40
N PRO A 155 -7.15 -30.22 11.82
CA PRO A 155 -8.17 -30.92 11.06
C PRO A 155 -9.30 -31.16 12.06
N ALA A 156 -10.39 -30.42 11.90
CA ALA A 156 -11.62 -30.70 12.60
C ALA A 156 -12.06 -32.07 12.09
N GLN A 157 -11.56 -33.12 12.75
CA GLN A 157 -12.26 -34.38 12.80
C GLN A 157 -13.62 -34.04 13.41
N SER A 158 -14.61 -33.96 12.54
CA SER A 158 -16.01 -33.90 12.87
C SER A 158 -16.40 -35.20 13.58
N THR A 159 -16.05 -35.31 14.86
CA THR A 159 -16.82 -36.09 15.82
C THR A 159 -17.86 -35.15 16.39
N ALA A 160 -19.07 -35.28 15.89
CA ALA A 160 -20.23 -34.55 16.37
C ALA A 160 -20.46 -34.87 17.86
N PHE A 161 -20.04 -33.97 18.73
CA PHE A 161 -20.64 -33.83 20.06
C PHE A 161 -21.48 -32.56 20.04
N LEU A 162 -22.78 -32.75 19.79
CA LEU A 162 -23.79 -31.72 19.94
C LEU A 162 -24.01 -31.46 21.44
N PRO A 163 -23.87 -30.22 21.95
CA PRO A 163 -24.41 -29.86 23.25
C PRO A 163 -25.94 -29.87 23.20
N PRO A 164 -26.64 -30.19 24.32
CA PRO A 164 -28.09 -30.19 24.36
C PRO A 164 -28.64 -28.78 24.09
N GLN A 165 -29.50 -28.65 23.09
CA GLN A 165 -30.17 -27.40 22.76
C GLN A 165 -31.15 -27.00 23.88
N PRO A 166 -31.11 -25.74 24.38
CA PRO A 166 -32.21 -25.20 25.17
C PRO A 166 -33.47 -25.04 24.29
N SER A 167 -34.59 -25.55 24.80
CA SER A 167 -35.88 -25.76 24.14
C SER A 167 -36.76 -24.51 24.02
N SER A 168 -36.20 -23.36 23.63
CA SER A 168 -36.99 -22.16 23.37
C SER A 168 -36.66 -21.53 22.02
N PRO A 169 -37.65 -21.23 21.16
CA PRO A 169 -37.40 -20.51 19.92
C PRO A 169 -36.98 -19.06 20.24
N PRO A 170 -35.90 -18.53 19.64
CA PRO A 170 -35.63 -17.10 19.69
C PRO A 170 -36.61 -16.34 18.77
N PRO A 171 -36.93 -15.06 19.06
CA PRO A 171 -37.73 -14.22 18.17
C PRO A 171 -36.97 -13.91 16.87
N PRO A 172 -37.65 -13.51 15.78
CA PRO A 172 -36.99 -13.23 14.51
C PRO A 172 -36.08 -12.00 14.64
N THR A 173 -34.79 -12.17 14.34
CA THR A 173 -33.84 -11.07 14.16
C THR A 173 -33.86 -10.60 12.69
N PRO A 174 -33.81 -9.28 12.42
CA PRO A 174 -33.63 -8.79 11.06
C PRO A 174 -32.19 -9.06 10.60
N SER A 175 -32.07 -9.60 9.38
CA SER A 175 -30.82 -9.88 8.67
C SER A 175 -29.87 -8.68 8.72
N SER A 176 -28.76 -8.83 9.44
CA SER A 176 -27.60 -7.95 9.28
C SER A 176 -26.69 -8.59 8.23
N ALA A 177 -26.74 -8.06 7.00
CA ALA A 177 -25.79 -8.40 5.96
C ALA A 177 -24.37 -8.02 6.43
N SER A 178 -23.49 -9.02 6.43
CA SER A 178 -22.05 -8.88 6.57
C SER A 178 -21.50 -7.96 5.47
N THR A 179 -20.82 -6.88 5.84
CA THR A 179 -20.01 -6.10 4.91
C THR A 179 -18.58 -6.01 5.42
N SER A 180 -17.68 -6.37 4.51
CA SER A 180 -16.24 -6.56 4.63
C SER A 180 -15.50 -5.41 5.32
N GLY A 181 -14.43 -5.79 6.02
CA GLY A 181 -13.51 -4.87 6.68
C GLY A 181 -12.77 -3.98 5.70
N LEU A 182 -13.11 -2.70 5.72
CA LEU A 182 -12.22 -1.59 5.43
C LEU A 182 -12.17 -0.75 6.71
N LEU A 183 -10.96 -0.37 7.13
CA LEU A 183 -10.76 0.51 8.29
C LEU A 183 -11.64 1.76 8.12
N PRO A 184 -12.63 2.03 9.00
CA PRO A 184 -13.51 3.16 8.82
C PRO A 184 -12.72 4.43 9.16
N LEU A 185 -12.25 5.13 8.13
CA LEU A 185 -11.93 6.55 8.26
C LEU A 185 -13.17 7.22 8.87
N PRO A 186 -13.04 7.97 9.99
CA PRO A 186 -14.20 8.60 10.61
C PRO A 186 -14.69 9.72 9.70
N MET A 187 -15.69 9.42 8.86
CA MET A 187 -16.39 10.37 7.99
C MET A 187 -16.92 11.57 8.77
N LEU A 188 -17.23 11.39 10.05
CA LEU A 188 -17.61 12.49 10.93
C LEU A 188 -16.53 13.59 11.01
N SER A 189 -15.24 13.23 11.11
CA SER A 189 -14.18 14.25 11.20
C SER A 189 -13.97 14.94 9.85
N LEU A 190 -14.05 14.18 8.76
CA LEU A 190 -13.85 14.69 7.40
C LEU A 190 -14.93 15.70 7.02
N VAL A 191 -16.20 15.39 7.29
CA VAL A 191 -17.33 16.29 7.06
C VAL A 191 -17.20 17.58 7.88
N ASN A 192 -16.81 17.48 9.15
CA ASN A 192 -16.65 18.66 10.03
C ASN A 192 -15.49 19.57 9.57
N GLN A 193 -14.37 18.98 9.15
CA GLN A 193 -13.24 19.74 8.63
C GLN A 193 -13.61 20.48 7.34
N LEU A 194 -14.30 19.80 6.42
CA LEU A 194 -14.69 20.36 5.13
C LEU A 194 -15.77 21.45 5.30
N ALA A 195 -16.72 21.26 6.22
CA ALA A 195 -17.68 22.29 6.60
C ALA A 195 -17.01 23.56 7.13
N THR A 196 -15.98 23.41 7.98
CA THR A 196 -15.20 24.53 8.52
C THR A 196 -14.44 25.27 7.40
N GLN A 197 -13.82 24.54 6.48
CA GLN A 197 -13.07 25.11 5.35
C GLN A 197 -13.96 25.89 4.38
N LEU A 198 -15.16 25.37 4.10
CA LEU A 198 -16.15 26.01 3.24
C LEU A 198 -17.02 27.04 3.98
N ARG A 199 -16.73 27.33 5.25
CA ARG A 199 -17.50 28.25 6.14
C ARG A 199 -19.01 27.92 6.18
N MET A 200 -19.35 26.64 6.18
CA MET A 200 -20.73 26.18 6.32
C MET A 200 -21.05 25.85 7.78
N ASP A 201 -22.20 26.29 8.25
CA ASP A 201 -22.71 25.94 9.57
C ASP A 201 -23.21 24.48 9.57
N ILE A 202 -22.65 23.66 10.47
CA ILE A 202 -22.99 22.24 10.61
C ILE A 202 -23.45 21.94 12.03
N ARG A 203 -24.62 21.32 12.16
CA ARG A 203 -25.24 20.96 13.44
C ARG A 203 -25.70 19.51 13.42
N TYR A 204 -25.52 18.83 14.55
CA TYR A 204 -25.98 17.45 14.74
C TYR A 204 -27.02 17.41 15.85
N ASP A 205 -28.29 17.23 15.48
CA ASP A 205 -29.39 17.09 16.43
C ASP A 205 -29.64 15.61 16.67
N GLY A 206 -29.53 15.18 17.93
CA GLY A 206 -29.62 13.78 18.32
C GLY A 206 -30.73 13.53 19.33
N GLU A 207 -31.59 12.56 19.04
CA GLU A 207 -32.64 12.09 19.93
C GLU A 207 -32.42 10.60 20.23
N SER A 208 -32.70 10.18 21.47
CA SER A 208 -32.66 8.78 21.86
C SER A 208 -34.09 8.28 22.04
N THR A 209 -34.41 7.19 21.37
CA THR A 209 -35.73 6.55 21.43
C THR A 209 -35.55 5.06 21.73
N GLY A 210 -36.39 4.50 22.59
CA GLY A 210 -36.44 3.06 22.85
C GLY A 210 -36.29 2.65 24.32
N PRO A 211 -36.33 1.33 24.57
CA PRO A 211 -36.26 0.77 25.92
C PRO A 211 -34.90 1.07 26.60
N PRO A 212 -34.86 1.19 27.95
CA PRO A 212 -33.62 1.49 28.68
C PRO A 212 -32.46 0.52 28.41
N HIS A 213 -32.77 -0.72 28.02
CA HIS A 213 -31.80 -1.78 27.75
C HIS A 213 -31.35 -1.83 26.28
N GLN A 214 -31.93 -1.02 25.37
CA GLN A 214 -31.53 -0.93 23.97
C GLN A 214 -31.89 0.45 23.36
N PRO A 215 -31.24 1.54 23.80
CA PRO A 215 -31.52 2.87 23.27
C PRO A 215 -31.09 2.99 21.80
N THR A 216 -32.03 3.41 20.96
CA THR A 216 -31.76 3.72 19.55
C THR A 216 -31.54 5.22 19.41
N TRP A 217 -30.33 5.61 19.02
CA TRP A 217 -29.95 6.99 18.79
C TRP A 217 -30.22 7.36 17.34
N THR A 218 -31.04 8.38 17.12
CA THR A 218 -31.28 8.96 15.81
C THR A 218 -30.64 10.34 15.78
N VAL A 219 -29.72 10.57 14.84
CA VAL A 219 -29.02 11.84 14.69
C VAL A 219 -29.26 12.39 13.29
N LYS A 220 -29.64 13.66 13.19
CA LYS A 220 -29.79 14.40 11.95
C LYS A 220 -28.61 15.35 11.79
N CYS A 221 -27.98 15.31 10.62
CA CYS A 221 -26.94 16.25 10.21
C CYS A 221 -27.60 17.38 9.43
N MET A 222 -27.55 18.58 9.99
CA MET A 222 -28.05 19.81 9.41
C MET A 222 -26.87 20.63 8.90
N ILE A 223 -26.84 20.95 7.61
CA ILE A 223 -25.83 21.84 7.02
C ILE A 223 -26.57 23.04 6.41
N GLN A 224 -26.23 24.26 6.82
CA GLN A 224 -26.94 25.48 6.43
C GLN A 224 -28.46 25.41 6.69
N ASN A 225 -28.85 24.86 7.85
CA ASN A 225 -30.25 24.69 8.27
C ASN A 225 -31.09 23.74 7.37
N ILE A 226 -30.46 22.91 6.54
CA ILE A 226 -31.11 21.89 5.70
C ILE A 226 -30.67 20.50 6.19
N GLU A 227 -31.61 19.57 6.37
CA GLU A 227 -31.32 18.16 6.71
C GLU A 227 -30.58 17.53 5.52
N ARG A 228 -29.28 17.25 5.69
CA ARG A 228 -28.43 16.66 4.64
C ARG A 228 -28.18 15.18 4.85
N GLY A 229 -28.38 14.65 6.05
CA GLY A 229 -28.23 13.21 6.32
C GLY A 229 -28.81 12.81 7.67
N ARG A 230 -29.25 11.55 7.79
CA ARG A 230 -29.81 11.02 9.03
C ARG A 230 -29.22 9.66 9.36
N GLY A 231 -28.53 9.56 10.49
CA GLY A 231 -27.97 8.32 10.97
C GLY A 231 -28.73 7.74 12.15
N ILE A 232 -28.87 6.41 12.17
CA ILE A 232 -29.43 5.67 13.29
C ILE A 232 -28.36 4.71 13.80
N GLY A 233 -28.20 4.64 15.12
CA GLY A 233 -27.19 3.77 15.72
C GLY A 233 -27.51 3.37 17.14
N ARG A 234 -26.84 2.30 17.60
CA ARG A 234 -26.87 1.82 18.99
C ARG A 234 -26.17 2.76 19.99
N SER A 235 -25.50 3.80 19.51
CA SER A 235 -24.84 4.82 20.32
C SER A 235 -24.87 6.16 19.58
N GLN A 236 -24.82 7.27 20.33
CA GLN A 236 -24.81 8.61 19.76
C GLN A 236 -23.64 8.83 18.78
N LYS A 237 -22.48 8.21 19.05
CA LYS A 237 -21.31 8.27 18.16
C LYS A 237 -21.56 7.54 16.84
N ALA A 238 -22.12 6.33 16.89
CA ALA A 238 -22.42 5.56 15.68
C ALA A 238 -23.51 6.24 14.82
N ALA A 239 -24.52 6.82 15.47
CA ALA A 239 -25.57 7.58 14.77
C ALA A 239 -25.02 8.86 14.11
N LYS A 240 -24.09 9.59 14.77
CA LYS A 240 -23.40 10.75 14.17
C LYS A 240 -22.56 10.37 12.96
N GLU A 241 -21.81 9.28 13.06
CA GLU A 241 -20.96 8.78 11.97
C GLU A 241 -21.78 8.48 10.71
N GLU A 242 -22.90 7.79 10.88
CA GLU A 242 -23.80 7.44 9.78
C GLU A 242 -24.51 8.68 9.21
N ALA A 243 -24.88 9.65 10.06
CA ALA A 243 -25.47 10.92 9.60
C ALA A 243 -24.47 11.74 8.76
N ALA A 244 -23.20 11.77 9.17
CA ALA A 244 -22.12 12.42 8.44
C ALA A 244 -21.85 11.74 7.09
N ARG A 245 -21.84 10.40 7.06
CA ARG A 245 -21.70 9.62 5.82
C ARG A 245 -22.81 9.92 4.81
N GLN A 246 -24.05 9.99 5.25
CA GLN A 246 -25.17 10.34 4.36
C GLN A 246 -25.10 11.80 3.88
N ALA A 247 -24.71 12.72 4.76
CA ALA A 247 -24.49 14.11 4.37
C ALA A 247 -23.38 14.24 3.32
N TRP A 248 -22.29 13.47 3.45
CA TRP A 248 -21.20 13.43 2.48
C TRP A 248 -21.66 13.01 1.07
N VAL A 249 -22.48 11.96 0.99
CA VAL A 249 -23.04 11.47 -0.28
C VAL A 249 -24.04 12.48 -0.87
N ASN A 250 -24.95 13.00 -0.05
CA ASN A 250 -25.98 13.96 -0.51
C ASN A 250 -25.40 15.32 -0.93
N MET A 251 -24.25 15.71 -0.37
CA MET A 251 -23.52 16.91 -0.79
C MET A 251 -22.67 16.67 -2.04
N GLY A 252 -22.62 15.44 -2.56
CA GLY A 252 -21.82 15.08 -3.74
C GLY A 252 -20.31 15.10 -3.49
N TRP A 253 -19.87 14.91 -2.25
CA TRP A 253 -18.45 14.90 -1.89
C TRP A 253 -17.81 13.51 -2.02
N GLY A 254 -18.61 12.47 -2.23
CA GLY A 254 -18.14 11.09 -2.46
C GLY A 254 -18.31 10.66 -3.92
N PRO A 255 -17.55 9.65 -4.37
CA PRO A 255 -17.80 9.02 -5.67
C PRO A 255 -19.19 8.37 -5.65
N GLY A 256 -20.00 8.69 -6.67
CA GLY A 256 -21.31 8.08 -6.91
C GLY A 256 -21.19 6.64 -7.40
#